data_AF-A0A8J7FDQ7-F1
#
_entry.id   AF-A0A8J7FDQ7-F1
#
_cell.length_a   1.000
_cell.length_b   1.000
_cell.length_c   1.000
_cell.angle_alpha   90.00
_cell.angle_beta   90.00
_cell.angle_gamma   90.00
#
_symmetry.space_group_name_H-M   'P 1'
#
loop_
_entity.id
_entity.type
_entity.pdbx_description
1 polymer ?
#
loop_
_entity_poly.entity_id
_entity_poly.type
_entity_poly.pdbx_seq_one_letter_code
_entity_poly.pdbx_strand_id
1 'polypeptide(L)'
;GRWGDGGNYSSEAAKNTVIKDNWLGITSGEEFPNKTSAFGVSVFNATNTTINRNRIANHEGSAIITGKFAENTQITENIIVGNGIAGMPDAIRLEGNINNSQVSSNLICANDGSGVYLFKPEGSVQIQSNNIKYNGKRLRRAGVYLMGKNHQVINNQITNQTGSGVVVTAYPDSEKNIIRNNSFANIEGLSIDLNTRHNAGVRDFQRGDGPNPPRNSGNRRLDTANRAINAPEFLSSEFIVINGKVNIDGKADPGSEIDIYRVVDNNKQQIDLYPAYSALGEVIAKVKTDDKGRFQTTFTNLQPGEMISAIATDPKYGTSEAAGNAIIKSVSNSEIQNPQIQNFENPTCTTRPVTPPPVIPEPTPEPEPPKPEPIRLRVPRNIHFALDKDFISSNSGEILDKIAEVMEQYPTIVIELQGHTDSRASDAYNQYLAKRRATNARNYLIKKGIPPEKMTIRSFGERKLRTEENNRVDYARNRRVEVIFFDVRGIDIEFENQEGDLQIEQ
;
A
#
# COMPACT_ATOMS: atom_id res chain seq x y z
N GLY A 1 -22.73 -23.17 13.83
CA GLY A 1 -23.14 -24.00 14.98
C GLY A 1 -22.95 -23.21 16.26
N ARG A 2 -23.85 -23.35 17.24
CA ARG A 2 -23.80 -22.67 18.54
C ARG A 2 -22.54 -23.06 19.32
N TRP A 3 -21.91 -22.08 19.94
CA TRP A 3 -20.80 -22.25 20.87
C TRP A 3 -21.35 -22.65 22.24
N GLY A 4 -20.87 -23.78 22.77
CA GLY A 4 -21.22 -24.25 24.11
C GLY A 4 -21.95 -25.57 24.08
N ASP A 5 -21.23 -26.65 23.79
CA ASP A 5 -21.40 -27.92 24.48
C ASP A 5 -20.13 -28.76 24.30
N GLY A 6 -19.56 -29.19 25.43
CA GLY A 6 -18.36 -30.01 25.53
C GLY A 6 -18.58 -31.46 25.07
N GLY A 7 -19.19 -31.65 23.90
CA GLY A 7 -19.33 -32.95 23.26
C GLY A 7 -18.08 -33.33 22.48
N ASN A 8 -17.65 -34.59 22.61
CA ASN A 8 -16.65 -35.23 21.76
C ASN A 8 -17.01 -35.05 20.27
N TYR A 9 -16.51 -33.99 19.63
CA TYR A 9 -16.45 -33.90 18.18
C TYR A 9 -15.40 -34.89 17.69
N SER A 10 -15.78 -35.78 16.77
CA SER A 10 -14.98 -36.91 16.28
C SER A 10 -13.47 -36.63 16.24
N SER A 11 -12.69 -37.49 16.89
CA SER A 11 -11.24 -37.39 17.07
C SER A 11 -10.41 -37.53 15.78
N GLU A 12 -11.02 -37.60 14.61
CA GLU A 12 -10.32 -37.77 13.34
C GLU A 12 -10.53 -36.57 12.42
N ALA A 13 -9.42 -35.97 11.99
CA ALA A 13 -9.41 -34.91 10.99
C ALA A 13 -9.91 -35.43 9.64
N ALA A 14 -10.68 -34.62 8.91
CA ALA A 14 -11.06 -34.93 7.54
C ALA A 14 -9.81 -35.00 6.64
N LYS A 15 -9.69 -36.02 5.79
CA LYS A 15 -8.49 -36.21 4.95
C LYS A 15 -8.85 -36.08 3.48
N ASN A 16 -7.92 -35.53 2.68
CA ASN A 16 -8.03 -35.48 1.22
C ASN A 16 -9.31 -34.78 0.71
N THR A 17 -9.74 -33.73 1.42
CA THR A 17 -10.93 -32.95 1.03
C THR A 17 -10.64 -32.14 -0.23
N VAL A 18 -11.55 -32.16 -1.21
CA VAL A 18 -11.38 -31.42 -2.47
C VAL A 18 -12.56 -30.46 -2.67
N ILE A 19 -12.25 -29.17 -2.83
CA ILE A 19 -13.18 -28.09 -3.13
C ILE A 19 -12.70 -27.46 -4.44
N LYS A 20 -13.37 -27.79 -5.54
CA LYS A 20 -12.83 -27.50 -6.86
C LYS A 20 -13.90 -27.11 -7.88
N ASP A 21 -13.55 -26.16 -8.75
CA ASP A 21 -14.40 -25.71 -9.86
C ASP A 21 -15.76 -25.12 -9.39
N ASN A 22 -15.82 -24.48 -8.21
CA ASN A 22 -17.04 -23.91 -7.63
C ASN A 22 -17.13 -22.39 -7.78
N TRP A 23 -18.36 -21.88 -7.68
CA TRP A 23 -18.67 -20.47 -7.54
C TRP A 23 -19.27 -20.25 -6.15
N LEU A 24 -18.60 -19.44 -5.32
CA LEU A 24 -18.95 -19.21 -3.93
C LEU A 24 -19.22 -17.71 -3.72
N GLY A 25 -20.39 -17.40 -3.15
CA GLY A 25 -20.85 -16.03 -2.90
C GLY A 25 -21.24 -15.23 -4.15
N ILE A 26 -21.31 -15.90 -5.30
CA ILE A 26 -21.81 -15.36 -6.57
C ILE A 26 -22.79 -16.38 -7.18
N THR A 27 -23.87 -15.91 -7.78
CA THR A 27 -24.80 -16.77 -8.52
C THR A 27 -24.21 -17.23 -9.85
N SER A 28 -24.84 -18.22 -10.49
CA SER A 28 -24.47 -18.65 -11.85
C SER A 28 -24.62 -17.55 -12.90
N GLY A 29 -25.43 -16.52 -12.62
CA GLY A 29 -25.56 -15.31 -13.44
C GLY A 29 -24.50 -14.24 -13.17
N GLU A 30 -23.50 -14.53 -12.34
CA GLU A 30 -22.49 -13.58 -11.86
C GLU A 30 -23.03 -12.46 -10.96
N GLU A 31 -24.23 -12.63 -10.41
CA GLU A 31 -24.86 -11.64 -9.53
C GLU A 31 -24.48 -11.89 -8.06
N PHE A 32 -24.47 -10.81 -7.28
CA PHE A 32 -24.29 -10.89 -5.84
C PHE A 32 -25.62 -11.23 -5.15
N PRO A 33 -25.66 -12.26 -4.29
CA PRO A 33 -26.88 -12.59 -3.57
C PRO A 33 -27.24 -11.48 -2.56
N ASN A 34 -28.54 -11.25 -2.35
CA ASN A 34 -29.05 -10.26 -1.38
C ASN A 34 -28.58 -10.52 0.06
N LYS A 35 -28.25 -11.78 0.38
CA LYS A 35 -27.70 -12.19 1.67
C LYS A 35 -26.35 -12.86 1.46
N THR A 36 -25.32 -12.25 2.04
CA THR A 36 -23.95 -12.76 2.05
C THR A 36 -23.78 -13.89 3.07
N SER A 37 -22.79 -14.74 2.84
CA SER A 37 -22.35 -15.72 3.86
C SER A 37 -21.14 -15.18 4.63
N ALA A 38 -20.92 -15.73 5.82
CA ALA A 38 -19.81 -15.33 6.68
C ALA A 38 -18.44 -15.61 6.05
N PHE A 39 -18.23 -16.80 5.48
CA PHE A 39 -16.99 -17.19 4.83
C PHE A 39 -17.30 -17.95 3.53
N GLY A 40 -16.32 -18.03 2.63
CA GLY A 40 -16.40 -18.87 1.42
C GLY A 40 -16.07 -20.33 1.73
N VAL A 41 -14.82 -20.58 2.12
CA VAL A 41 -14.30 -21.90 2.50
C VAL A 41 -13.70 -21.84 3.90
N SER A 42 -14.06 -22.79 4.76
CA SER A 42 -13.50 -22.91 6.11
C SER A 42 -12.89 -24.29 6.34
N VAL A 43 -11.60 -24.34 6.67
CA VAL A 43 -10.83 -25.58 6.90
C VAL A 43 -10.35 -25.61 8.36
N PHE A 44 -11.08 -26.27 9.25
CA PHE A 44 -10.80 -26.19 10.70
C PHE A 44 -10.12 -27.43 11.30
N ASN A 45 -10.41 -28.61 10.77
CA ASN A 45 -9.85 -29.88 11.25
C ASN A 45 -9.71 -30.86 10.08
N ALA A 46 -8.83 -30.53 9.13
CA ALA A 46 -8.62 -31.32 7.93
C ALA A 46 -7.14 -31.36 7.51
N THR A 47 -6.74 -32.39 6.77
CA THR A 47 -5.41 -32.52 6.17
C THR A 47 -5.52 -32.86 4.68
N ASN A 48 -4.51 -32.47 3.91
CA ASN A 48 -4.45 -32.66 2.46
C ASN A 48 -5.65 -32.03 1.73
N THR A 49 -6.10 -30.87 2.20
CA THR A 49 -7.24 -30.17 1.58
C THR A 49 -6.80 -29.49 0.30
N THR A 50 -7.52 -29.70 -0.80
CA THR A 50 -7.30 -29.03 -2.09
C THR A 50 -8.43 -28.04 -2.35
N ILE A 51 -8.09 -26.76 -2.52
CA ILE A 51 -9.01 -25.68 -2.90
C ILE A 51 -8.50 -25.13 -4.24
N ASN A 52 -9.08 -25.61 -5.34
CA ASN A 52 -8.54 -25.37 -6.68
C ASN A 52 -9.58 -24.80 -7.66
N ARG A 53 -9.22 -23.77 -8.43
CA ARG A 53 -10.07 -23.22 -9.51
C ARG A 53 -11.48 -22.81 -9.09
N ASN A 54 -11.62 -22.28 -7.88
CA ASN A 54 -12.89 -21.72 -7.42
C ASN A 54 -12.93 -20.21 -7.73
N ARG A 55 -14.12 -19.69 -7.97
CA ARG A 55 -14.44 -18.26 -7.95
C ARG A 55 -15.10 -17.94 -6.63
N ILE A 56 -14.45 -17.14 -5.79
CA ILE A 56 -14.88 -16.86 -4.41
C ILE A 56 -15.00 -15.35 -4.22
N ALA A 57 -16.21 -14.85 -4.00
CA ALA A 57 -16.44 -13.42 -3.84
C ALA A 57 -17.59 -13.07 -2.90
N ASN A 58 -17.62 -11.81 -2.48
CA ASN A 58 -18.76 -11.21 -1.80
C ASN A 58 -19.16 -11.92 -0.50
N HIS A 59 -18.16 -12.42 0.24
CA HIS A 59 -18.36 -12.91 1.60
C HIS A 59 -18.17 -11.78 2.62
N GLU A 60 -18.92 -11.84 3.72
CA GLU A 60 -18.74 -10.89 4.83
C GLU A 60 -17.31 -10.97 5.33
N GLY A 61 -16.85 -12.14 5.76
CA GLY A 61 -15.46 -12.37 6.17
C GLY A 61 -14.58 -12.92 5.05
N SER A 62 -13.55 -13.67 5.45
CA SER A 62 -12.54 -14.20 4.55
C SER A 62 -13.09 -15.16 3.49
N ALA A 63 -12.52 -15.10 2.30
CA ALA A 63 -12.85 -16.01 1.21
C ALA A 63 -12.46 -17.45 1.57
N ILE A 64 -11.25 -17.61 2.10
CA ILE A 64 -10.72 -18.87 2.61
C ILE A 64 -10.17 -18.62 4.01
N ILE A 65 -10.55 -19.44 4.97
CA ILE A 65 -10.02 -19.40 6.33
C ILE A 65 -9.64 -20.80 6.82
N THR A 66 -8.46 -20.93 7.43
CA THR A 66 -8.07 -22.14 8.15
C THR A 66 -8.17 -21.95 9.67
N GLY A 67 -8.20 -23.06 10.41
CA GLY A 67 -8.17 -23.07 11.86
C GLY A 67 -7.33 -24.22 12.40
N LYS A 68 -7.68 -24.72 13.59
CA LYS A 68 -6.91 -25.65 14.44
C LYS A 68 -5.94 -26.58 13.69
N PHE A 69 -6.42 -27.38 12.73
CA PHE A 69 -5.59 -28.24 11.88
C PHE A 69 -5.97 -28.11 10.39
N ALA A 70 -4.98 -27.77 9.55
CA ALA A 70 -5.10 -27.54 8.12
C ALA A 70 -3.80 -27.89 7.34
N GLU A 71 -3.08 -28.94 7.75
CA GLU A 71 -1.82 -29.34 7.12
C GLU A 71 -1.97 -29.77 5.66
N ASN A 72 -0.90 -29.56 4.87
CA ASN A 72 -0.82 -29.90 3.45
C ASN A 72 -1.95 -29.26 2.61
N THR A 73 -2.48 -28.11 3.02
CA THR A 73 -3.56 -27.44 2.30
C THR A 73 -3.03 -26.77 1.04
N GLN A 74 -3.63 -27.08 -0.11
CA GLN A 74 -3.27 -26.57 -1.43
C GLN A 74 -4.35 -25.58 -1.91
N ILE A 75 -4.05 -24.29 -1.89
CA ILE A 75 -4.94 -23.22 -2.37
C ILE A 75 -4.40 -22.72 -3.71
N THR A 76 -4.92 -23.23 -4.82
CA THR A 76 -4.32 -23.02 -6.14
C THR A 76 -5.29 -22.57 -7.22
N GLU A 77 -4.86 -21.65 -8.09
CA GLU A 77 -5.63 -21.26 -9.30
C GLU A 77 -7.03 -20.68 -9.02
N ASN A 78 -7.28 -20.12 -7.84
CA ASN A 78 -8.57 -19.52 -7.51
C ASN A 78 -8.63 -18.05 -7.93
N ILE A 79 -9.85 -17.58 -8.21
CA ILE A 79 -10.18 -16.17 -8.39
C ILE A 79 -10.90 -15.68 -7.13
N ILE A 80 -10.25 -14.83 -6.34
CA ILE A 80 -10.73 -14.37 -5.03
C ILE A 80 -10.92 -12.86 -5.06
N VAL A 81 -12.17 -12.41 -5.03
CA VAL A 81 -12.50 -11.00 -5.30
C VAL A 81 -13.49 -10.42 -4.29
N GLY A 82 -13.20 -9.24 -3.72
CA GLY A 82 -14.23 -8.46 -3.01
C GLY A 82 -14.81 -9.12 -1.75
N ASN A 83 -14.00 -9.88 -1.01
CA ASN A 83 -14.40 -10.46 0.27
C ASN A 83 -13.98 -9.57 1.45
N GLY A 84 -14.49 -9.86 2.65
CA GLY A 84 -14.08 -9.16 3.86
C GLY A 84 -14.88 -7.88 4.17
N ILE A 85 -16.06 -7.76 3.58
CA ILE A 85 -17.01 -6.64 3.73
C ILE A 85 -17.27 -6.33 5.23
N ALA A 86 -17.25 -7.36 6.08
CA ALA A 86 -17.38 -7.27 7.53
C ALA A 86 -16.46 -8.30 8.24
N GLY A 87 -16.40 -8.28 9.58
CA GLY A 87 -15.69 -9.32 10.34
C GLY A 87 -14.19 -9.46 9.97
N MET A 88 -13.77 -10.67 9.61
CA MET A 88 -12.37 -11.00 9.25
C MET A 88 -12.12 -10.67 7.77
N PRO A 89 -11.37 -9.60 7.45
CA PRO A 89 -11.48 -8.98 6.14
C PRO A 89 -10.50 -9.51 5.08
N ASP A 90 -9.65 -10.47 5.44
CA ASP A 90 -8.55 -10.94 4.59
C ASP A 90 -9.05 -11.92 3.53
N ALA A 91 -8.47 -11.92 2.33
CA ALA A 91 -8.92 -12.82 1.27
C ALA A 91 -8.65 -14.30 1.64
N ILE A 92 -7.39 -14.60 1.98
CA ILE A 92 -6.96 -15.89 2.52
C ILE A 92 -6.39 -15.66 3.92
N ARG A 93 -7.04 -16.23 4.92
CA ARG A 93 -6.62 -16.18 6.32
C ARG A 93 -6.14 -17.55 6.79
N LEU A 94 -4.86 -17.65 7.11
CA LEU A 94 -4.24 -18.90 7.55
C LEU A 94 -3.95 -18.85 9.05
N GLU A 95 -4.60 -19.73 9.80
CA GLU A 95 -4.43 -19.94 11.24
C GLU A 95 -4.32 -21.44 11.57
N GLY A 96 -3.86 -21.73 12.79
CA GLY A 96 -3.66 -23.10 13.29
C GLY A 96 -2.45 -23.77 12.65
N ASN A 97 -2.44 -25.11 12.64
CA ASN A 97 -1.36 -25.86 12.01
C ASN A 97 -1.57 -25.96 10.49
N ILE A 98 -0.76 -25.23 9.75
CA ILE A 98 -0.80 -25.10 8.29
C ILE A 98 0.43 -25.72 7.62
N ASN A 99 1.16 -26.60 8.33
CA ASN A 99 2.45 -27.08 7.85
C ASN A 99 2.37 -27.67 6.43
N ASN A 100 3.41 -27.40 5.62
CA ASN A 100 3.52 -27.86 4.23
C ASN A 100 2.33 -27.43 3.31
N SER A 101 1.72 -26.29 3.62
CA SER A 101 0.65 -25.72 2.79
C SER A 101 1.19 -24.81 1.69
N GLN A 102 0.39 -24.58 0.66
CA GLN A 102 0.73 -23.75 -0.48
C GLN A 102 -0.44 -22.84 -0.86
N VAL A 103 -0.11 -21.59 -1.22
CA VAL A 103 -1.00 -20.62 -1.86
C VAL A 103 -0.35 -20.23 -3.18
N SER A 104 -0.85 -20.73 -4.32
CA SER A 104 -0.19 -20.44 -5.59
C SER A 104 -1.08 -20.23 -6.79
N SER A 105 -0.61 -19.39 -7.72
CA SER A 105 -1.29 -19.13 -9.00
C SER A 105 -2.70 -18.58 -8.83
N ASN A 106 -3.03 -17.95 -7.70
CA ASN A 106 -4.33 -17.33 -7.46
C ASN A 106 -4.34 -15.88 -7.94
N LEU A 107 -5.51 -15.43 -8.38
CA LEU A 107 -5.84 -14.03 -8.52
C LEU A 107 -6.54 -13.56 -7.24
N ILE A 108 -5.94 -12.62 -6.51
CA ILE A 108 -6.45 -12.11 -5.24
C ILE A 108 -6.63 -10.60 -5.37
N CYS A 109 -7.89 -10.17 -5.54
CA CYS A 109 -8.19 -8.79 -5.94
C CYS A 109 -9.26 -8.10 -5.09
N ALA A 110 -9.07 -6.82 -4.78
CA ALA A 110 -10.10 -5.95 -4.21
C ALA A 110 -10.76 -6.47 -2.91
N ASN A 111 -10.05 -7.27 -2.12
CA ASN A 111 -10.53 -7.68 -0.80
C ASN A 111 -10.29 -6.55 0.22
N ASP A 112 -11.14 -6.46 1.23
CA ASP A 112 -11.13 -5.34 2.18
C ASP A 112 -9.90 -5.33 3.10
N GLY A 113 -9.36 -6.52 3.39
CA GLY A 113 -8.14 -6.76 4.18
C GLY A 113 -6.96 -7.21 3.32
N SER A 114 -6.03 -7.96 3.90
CA SER A 114 -4.84 -8.43 3.16
C SER A 114 -5.21 -9.48 2.11
N GLY A 115 -4.39 -9.62 1.07
CA GLY A 115 -4.54 -10.71 0.12
C GLY A 115 -4.28 -12.07 0.78
N VAL A 116 -3.17 -12.18 1.52
CA VAL A 116 -2.88 -13.33 2.38
C VAL A 116 -2.51 -12.84 3.77
N TYR A 117 -3.15 -13.38 4.80
CA TYR A 117 -2.92 -13.01 6.20
C TYR A 117 -2.67 -14.24 7.04
N LEU A 118 -1.52 -14.32 7.70
CA LEU A 118 -1.19 -15.36 8.67
C LEU A 118 -1.44 -14.86 10.08
N PHE A 119 -2.20 -15.63 10.87
CA PHE A 119 -2.45 -15.33 12.27
C PHE A 119 -1.89 -16.42 13.17
N LYS A 120 -0.70 -16.16 13.73
CA LYS A 120 0.00 -17.05 14.67
C LYS A 120 -0.05 -18.54 14.26
N PRO A 121 0.29 -18.90 13.01
CA PRO A 121 0.21 -20.28 12.56
C PRO A 121 1.30 -21.15 13.20
N GLU A 122 1.07 -22.45 13.20
CA GLU A 122 2.10 -23.48 13.33
C GLU A 122 2.48 -24.02 11.95
N GLY A 123 3.77 -24.32 11.75
CA GLY A 123 4.31 -24.75 10.46
C GLY A 123 4.63 -23.59 9.53
N SER A 124 4.81 -23.90 8.25
CA SER A 124 5.11 -22.92 7.20
C SER A 124 4.23 -23.06 5.98
N VAL A 125 4.22 -22.01 5.15
CA VAL A 125 3.45 -21.95 3.90
C VAL A 125 4.31 -21.34 2.81
N GLN A 126 4.15 -21.87 1.59
CA GLN A 126 4.71 -21.27 0.38
C GLN A 126 3.62 -20.47 -0.34
N ILE A 127 3.83 -19.17 -0.48
CA ILE A 127 2.96 -18.23 -1.20
C ILE A 127 3.70 -17.87 -2.48
N GLN A 128 3.26 -18.41 -3.62
CA GLN A 128 4.01 -18.27 -4.86
C GLN A 128 3.20 -18.00 -6.12
N SER A 129 3.75 -17.19 -7.03
CA SER A 129 3.17 -16.98 -8.36
C SER A 129 1.72 -16.47 -8.32
N ASN A 130 1.32 -15.76 -7.27
CA ASN A 130 -0.02 -15.17 -7.17
C ASN A 130 0.00 -13.75 -7.78
N ASN A 131 -1.15 -13.35 -8.32
CA ASN A 131 -1.42 -11.96 -8.70
C ASN A 131 -2.27 -11.32 -7.60
N ILE A 132 -1.65 -10.48 -6.77
CA ILE A 132 -2.26 -9.87 -5.59
C ILE A 132 -2.37 -8.37 -5.85
N LYS A 133 -3.59 -7.87 -6.04
CA LYS A 133 -3.81 -6.46 -6.41
C LYS A 133 -5.00 -5.82 -5.73
N TYR A 134 -4.94 -4.51 -5.46
CA TYR A 134 -6.08 -3.74 -4.92
C TYR A 134 -6.64 -4.22 -3.57
N ASN A 135 -5.88 -4.99 -2.80
CA ASN A 135 -6.35 -5.44 -1.49
C ASN A 135 -6.16 -4.32 -0.44
N GLY A 136 -6.75 -4.49 0.73
CA GLY A 136 -6.75 -3.50 1.79
C GLY A 136 -7.72 -2.34 1.55
N LYS A 137 -8.72 -2.50 0.67
CA LYS A 137 -9.62 -1.43 0.20
C LYS A 137 -10.19 -0.57 1.33
N ARG A 138 -10.58 -1.20 2.44
CA ARG A 138 -11.17 -0.50 3.60
C ARG A 138 -10.15 -0.23 4.71
N LEU A 139 -9.15 -1.10 4.87
CA LEU A 139 -8.30 -1.11 6.07
C LEU A 139 -6.83 -0.77 5.81
N ARG A 140 -6.45 -0.33 4.60
CA ARG A 140 -5.08 0.02 4.20
C ARG A 140 -4.07 -1.02 4.67
N ARG A 141 -4.25 -2.28 4.24
CA ARG A 141 -3.47 -3.44 4.68
C ARG A 141 -2.41 -3.84 3.66
N ALA A 142 -1.41 -4.58 4.14
CA ALA A 142 -0.41 -5.19 3.28
C ALA A 142 -0.99 -6.21 2.31
N GLY A 143 -0.34 -6.39 1.15
CA GLY A 143 -0.69 -7.44 0.20
C GLY A 143 -0.56 -8.84 0.82
N VAL A 144 0.56 -9.09 1.49
CA VAL A 144 0.84 -10.31 2.27
C VAL A 144 1.29 -9.92 3.68
N TYR A 145 0.68 -10.52 4.70
CA TYR A 145 1.02 -10.29 6.11
C TYR A 145 1.43 -11.60 6.77
N LEU A 146 2.66 -11.67 7.28
CA LEU A 146 3.25 -12.89 7.83
C LEU A 146 3.46 -12.81 9.35
N MET A 147 3.09 -13.90 10.02
CA MET A 147 3.45 -14.23 11.40
C MET A 147 4.06 -15.62 11.40
N GLY A 148 5.14 -15.83 12.16
CA GLY A 148 5.79 -17.13 12.25
C GLY A 148 7.04 -17.23 11.39
N LYS A 149 7.49 -18.46 11.13
CA LYS A 149 8.86 -18.73 10.65
C LYS A 149 8.89 -19.64 9.44
N ASN A 150 9.95 -19.53 8.66
CA ASN A 150 10.22 -20.35 7.47
C ASN A 150 9.15 -20.26 6.37
N HIS A 151 8.31 -19.22 6.37
CA HIS A 151 7.40 -18.96 5.27
C HIS A 151 8.18 -18.52 4.03
N GLN A 152 7.63 -18.80 2.86
CA GLN A 152 8.21 -18.37 1.59
C GLN A 152 7.19 -17.54 0.82
N VAL A 153 7.58 -16.34 0.40
CA VAL A 153 6.80 -15.47 -0.49
C VAL A 153 7.64 -15.25 -1.74
N ILE A 154 7.35 -15.96 -2.82
CA ILE A 154 8.24 -16.01 -3.99
C ILE A 154 7.50 -15.81 -5.31
N ASN A 155 8.10 -15.07 -6.24
CA ASN A 155 7.58 -14.90 -7.60
C ASN A 155 6.14 -14.34 -7.67
N ASN A 156 5.65 -13.63 -6.66
CA ASN A 156 4.32 -13.01 -6.69
C ASN A 156 4.37 -11.63 -7.35
N GLN A 157 3.29 -11.27 -8.02
CA GLN A 157 3.06 -9.90 -8.49
C GLN A 157 2.13 -9.20 -7.51
N ILE A 158 2.63 -8.16 -6.82
CA ILE A 158 1.91 -7.43 -5.78
C ILE A 158 1.78 -5.97 -6.20
N THR A 159 0.61 -5.59 -6.70
CA THR A 159 0.42 -4.24 -7.27
C THR A 159 -0.75 -3.48 -6.66
N ASN A 160 -0.70 -2.14 -6.72
CA ASN A 160 -1.80 -1.27 -6.32
C ASN A 160 -2.27 -1.56 -4.88
N GLN A 161 -1.33 -1.70 -3.95
CA GLN A 161 -1.63 -1.98 -2.55
C GLN A 161 -1.72 -0.70 -1.74
N THR A 162 -2.73 -0.65 -0.88
CA THR A 162 -3.01 0.47 0.04
C THR A 162 -2.15 0.43 1.32
N GLY A 163 -1.11 -0.40 1.33
CA GLY A 163 -0.12 -0.58 2.38
C GLY A 163 1.17 -1.15 1.79
N SER A 164 2.00 -1.76 2.63
CA SER A 164 3.24 -2.44 2.20
C SER A 164 2.96 -3.67 1.33
N GLY A 165 3.92 -4.05 0.50
CA GLY A 165 3.79 -5.23 -0.36
C GLY A 165 3.73 -6.52 0.47
N VAL A 166 4.80 -6.78 1.22
CA VAL A 166 4.91 -7.87 2.19
C VAL A 166 5.29 -7.29 3.56
N VAL A 167 4.55 -7.68 4.60
CA VAL A 167 4.88 -7.36 6.00
C VAL A 167 5.21 -8.64 6.75
N VAL A 168 6.27 -8.60 7.54
CA VAL A 168 6.56 -9.64 8.54
C VAL A 168 6.54 -8.99 9.92
N THR A 169 5.70 -9.47 10.83
CA THR A 169 5.69 -8.94 12.20
C THR A 169 6.61 -9.72 13.12
N ALA A 170 7.22 -9.05 14.10
CA ALA A 170 8.12 -9.69 15.07
C ALA A 170 7.42 -10.58 16.12
N TYR A 171 6.08 -10.57 16.19
CA TYR A 171 5.30 -11.36 17.15
C TYR A 171 4.59 -12.56 16.47
N PRO A 172 4.56 -13.77 17.07
CA PRO A 172 5.16 -14.15 18.36
C PRO A 172 6.68 -14.36 18.30
N ASP A 173 7.22 -14.95 17.24
CA ASP A 173 8.63 -14.94 16.86
C ASP A 173 8.72 -15.27 15.36
N SER A 174 9.06 -14.28 14.54
CA SER A 174 9.10 -14.44 13.09
C SER A 174 10.51 -14.32 12.56
N GLU A 175 11.03 -15.43 12.03
CA GLU A 175 12.40 -15.52 11.50
C GLU A 175 12.46 -16.45 10.29
N LYS A 176 13.52 -16.30 9.49
CA LYS A 176 13.79 -17.14 8.31
C LYS A 176 12.67 -17.11 7.27
N ASN A 177 11.87 -16.06 7.25
CA ASN A 177 10.90 -15.87 6.18
C ASN A 177 11.63 -15.37 4.94
N ILE A 178 11.46 -16.07 3.82
CA ILE A 178 12.16 -15.82 2.57
C ILE A 178 11.21 -15.10 1.62
N ILE A 179 11.61 -13.92 1.16
CA ILE A 179 10.79 -13.05 0.31
C ILE A 179 11.62 -12.69 -0.93
N ARG A 180 11.46 -13.41 -2.04
CA ARG A 180 12.37 -13.24 -3.19
C ARG A 180 11.66 -13.27 -4.52
N ASN A 181 12.22 -12.58 -5.51
CA ASN A 181 11.70 -12.50 -6.88
C ASN A 181 10.23 -12.01 -6.98
N ASN A 182 9.69 -11.37 -5.95
CA ASN A 182 8.38 -10.73 -6.07
C ASN A 182 8.54 -9.40 -6.80
N SER A 183 7.52 -9.02 -7.59
CA SER A 183 7.45 -7.72 -8.24
C SER A 183 6.38 -6.86 -7.57
N PHE A 184 6.71 -5.58 -7.42
CA PHE A 184 5.88 -4.60 -6.75
C PHE A 184 5.66 -3.39 -7.66
N ALA A 185 4.46 -2.82 -7.63
CA ALA A 185 4.16 -1.55 -8.31
C ALA A 185 2.99 -0.84 -7.64
N ASN A 186 3.02 0.50 -7.58
CA ASN A 186 1.95 1.32 -7.02
C ASN A 186 1.55 0.90 -5.59
N ILE A 187 2.54 0.74 -4.72
CA ILE A 187 2.30 0.39 -3.31
C ILE A 187 2.52 1.64 -2.44
N GLU A 188 1.68 1.82 -1.42
CA GLU A 188 1.78 2.98 -0.52
C GLU A 188 2.87 2.84 0.56
N GLY A 189 3.14 1.60 0.98
CA GLY A 189 4.17 1.28 1.97
C GLY A 189 5.47 0.77 1.31
N LEU A 190 6.32 0.14 2.12
CA LEU A 190 7.54 -0.51 1.61
C LEU A 190 7.19 -1.77 0.80
N SER A 191 8.06 -2.17 -0.14
CA SER A 191 7.91 -3.48 -0.81
C SER A 191 8.01 -4.63 0.19
N ILE A 192 8.93 -4.51 1.15
CA ILE A 192 9.12 -5.44 2.25
C ILE A 192 9.30 -4.60 3.51
N ASP A 193 8.50 -4.90 4.54
CA ASP A 193 8.51 -4.21 5.82
C ASP A 193 8.64 -5.23 6.95
N LEU A 194 9.62 -5.03 7.85
CA LEU A 194 9.94 -5.94 8.94
C LEU A 194 9.57 -5.28 10.27
N ASN A 195 8.31 -5.40 10.69
CA ASN A 195 7.86 -4.71 11.88
C ASN A 195 8.59 -5.17 13.16
N THR A 196 8.74 -4.22 14.09
CA THR A 196 9.27 -4.46 15.43
C THR A 196 8.17 -4.88 16.43
N ARG A 197 8.58 -5.50 17.55
CA ARG A 197 7.69 -5.88 18.67
C ARG A 197 7.12 -4.68 19.41
N HIS A 198 7.77 -3.52 19.30
CA HIS A 198 7.37 -2.28 19.97
C HIS A 198 6.25 -1.56 19.20
N ASN A 199 6.01 -1.96 17.95
CA ASN A 199 5.01 -1.40 17.05
C ASN A 199 3.84 -2.38 16.88
N ALA A 200 3.01 -2.45 17.92
CA ALA A 200 1.79 -3.28 17.98
C ALA A 200 0.50 -2.48 17.79
N GLY A 201 0.61 -1.21 17.36
CA GLY A 201 -0.54 -0.36 17.11
C GLY A 201 -1.30 -0.80 15.86
N VAL A 202 -2.60 -0.48 15.80
CA VAL A 202 -3.46 -0.80 14.64
C VAL A 202 -2.85 -0.29 13.32
N ARG A 203 -2.18 0.86 13.34
CA ARG A 203 -1.51 1.44 12.16
C ARG A 203 -0.36 0.57 11.67
N ASP A 204 0.41 -0.02 12.56
CA ASP A 204 1.59 -0.84 12.23
C ASP A 204 1.15 -2.16 11.58
N PHE A 205 0.02 -2.72 12.03
CA PHE A 205 -0.65 -3.85 11.38
C PHE A 205 -1.24 -3.52 10.00
N GLN A 206 -1.58 -2.26 9.77
CA GLN A 206 -2.17 -1.80 8.51
C GLN A 206 -1.07 -1.51 7.48
N ARG A 207 -0.13 -0.62 7.80
CA ARG A 207 0.83 -0.08 6.82
C ARG A 207 2.28 -0.53 7.01
N GLY A 208 2.59 -1.29 8.06
CA GLY A 208 3.96 -1.52 8.50
C GLY A 208 4.49 -0.38 9.36
N ASP A 209 5.72 -0.52 9.89
CA ASP A 209 6.35 0.49 10.75
C ASP A 209 7.50 1.27 10.07
N GLY A 210 7.77 0.96 8.80
CA GLY A 210 8.69 1.71 7.95
C GLY A 210 10.14 1.25 8.07
N PRO A 211 11.07 1.97 7.41
CA PRO A 211 12.44 1.50 7.29
C PRO A 211 13.11 1.30 8.65
N ASN A 212 13.66 0.11 8.84
CA ASN A 212 14.35 -0.24 10.05
C ASN A 212 15.70 0.50 10.16
N PRO A 213 16.01 1.12 11.32
CA PRO A 213 17.38 1.55 11.58
C PRO A 213 18.40 0.39 11.51
N PRO A 214 19.69 0.69 11.31
CA PRO A 214 20.73 -0.33 11.27
C PRO A 214 20.75 -1.23 12.51
N ARG A 215 21.02 -2.51 12.32
CA ARG A 215 21.17 -3.50 13.39
C ARG A 215 22.44 -3.23 14.20
N ASN A 216 22.31 -2.43 15.25
CA ASN A 216 23.39 -1.98 16.11
C ASN A 216 23.47 -2.66 17.49
N SER A 217 22.57 -3.61 17.81
CA SER A 217 22.56 -4.33 19.09
C SER A 217 22.00 -5.75 18.98
N GLY A 218 22.31 -6.59 19.97
CA GLY A 218 21.75 -7.94 20.10
C GLY A 218 20.24 -7.93 20.34
N ASN A 219 19.73 -6.98 21.13
CA ASN A 219 18.31 -6.84 21.42
C ASN A 219 17.48 -6.57 20.16
N ARG A 220 18.03 -5.79 19.21
CA ARG A 220 17.38 -5.53 17.92
C ARG A 220 17.10 -6.80 17.11
N ARG A 221 17.88 -7.88 17.30
CA ARG A 221 17.60 -9.19 16.68
C ARG A 221 16.39 -9.89 17.28
N LEU A 222 16.08 -9.63 18.56
CA LEU A 222 14.95 -10.25 19.25
C LEU A 222 13.66 -9.47 19.00
N ASP A 223 13.79 -8.17 18.72
CA ASP A 223 12.67 -7.24 18.67
C ASP A 223 12.17 -6.95 17.26
N THR A 224 12.83 -7.39 16.19
CA THR A 224 12.41 -7.15 14.80
C THR A 224 12.25 -8.47 14.05
N ALA A 225 11.26 -8.53 13.16
CA ALA A 225 11.06 -9.66 12.27
C ALA A 225 12.33 -9.99 11.46
N ASN A 226 12.49 -11.27 11.11
CA ASN A 226 13.69 -11.79 10.43
C ASN A 226 15.01 -11.38 11.11
N ARG A 227 14.98 -11.26 12.45
CA ARG A 227 16.14 -10.93 13.30
C ARG A 227 16.84 -9.62 12.94
N ALA A 228 16.09 -8.63 12.43
CA ALA A 228 16.64 -7.36 11.95
C ALA A 228 17.82 -7.56 10.98
N ILE A 229 17.72 -8.50 10.03
CA ILE A 229 18.70 -8.56 8.95
C ILE A 229 18.79 -7.17 8.30
N ASN A 230 20.01 -6.65 8.16
CA ASN A 230 20.22 -5.31 7.61
C ASN A 230 19.82 -5.30 6.14
N ALA A 231 19.14 -4.24 5.71
CA ALA A 231 19.02 -3.94 4.30
C ALA A 231 20.43 -3.74 3.69
N PRO A 232 20.65 -4.10 2.41
CA PRO A 232 21.89 -3.75 1.74
C PRO A 232 22.11 -2.22 1.73
N GLU A 233 23.36 -1.81 1.80
CA GLU A 233 23.78 -0.42 1.68
C GLU A 233 24.63 -0.27 0.41
N PHE A 234 24.18 0.52 -0.55
CA PHE A 234 25.04 0.93 -1.67
C PHE A 234 26.12 1.88 -1.16
N LEU A 235 27.34 1.83 -1.73
CA LEU A 235 28.39 2.77 -1.33
C LEU A 235 28.16 4.19 -1.86
N SER A 236 27.26 4.34 -2.83
CA SER A 236 26.85 5.61 -3.41
C SER A 236 25.34 5.61 -3.66
N SER A 237 24.69 6.77 -3.51
CA SER A 237 23.32 7.00 -3.98
C SER A 237 23.24 7.23 -5.48
N GLU A 238 24.39 7.38 -6.15
CA GLU A 238 24.51 7.69 -7.57
C GLU A 238 25.60 6.82 -8.22
N PHE A 239 25.26 6.13 -9.30
CA PHE A 239 26.21 5.32 -10.05
C PHE A 239 26.32 5.81 -11.49
N ILE A 240 27.55 5.94 -11.97
CA ILE A 240 27.85 6.62 -13.23
C ILE A 240 28.09 5.59 -14.34
N VAL A 241 27.45 5.80 -15.49
CA VAL A 241 27.74 5.05 -16.72
C VAL A 241 29.04 5.56 -17.32
N ILE A 242 30.04 4.67 -17.45
CA ILE A 242 31.33 4.92 -18.08
C ILE A 242 31.52 3.86 -19.17
N ASN A 243 31.69 4.30 -20.42
CA ASN A 243 31.87 3.42 -21.59
C ASN A 243 30.76 2.35 -21.71
N GLY A 244 29.50 2.75 -21.49
CA GLY A 244 28.34 1.86 -21.55
C GLY A 244 28.28 0.82 -20.43
N LYS A 245 29.06 0.99 -19.35
CA LYS A 245 29.07 0.12 -18.18
C LYS A 245 28.81 0.93 -16.91
N VAL A 246 28.09 0.35 -15.97
CA VAL A 246 27.95 0.89 -14.62
C VAL A 246 28.36 -0.17 -13.61
N ASN A 247 29.24 0.21 -12.69
CA ASN A 247 29.67 -0.64 -11.58
C ASN A 247 28.82 -0.29 -10.37
N ILE A 248 28.16 -1.28 -9.80
CA ILE A 248 27.36 -1.16 -8.58
C ILE A 248 28.09 -1.90 -7.49
N ASP A 249 28.29 -1.23 -6.36
CA ASP A 249 28.97 -1.78 -5.20
C ASP A 249 28.27 -1.37 -3.91
N GLY A 250 28.38 -2.24 -2.91
CA GLY A 250 27.68 -2.09 -1.65
C GLY A 250 28.15 -3.06 -0.58
N LYS A 251 27.47 -2.99 0.55
CA LYS A 251 27.70 -3.83 1.73
C LYS A 251 26.38 -4.43 2.22
N ALA A 252 26.47 -5.63 2.76
CA ALA A 252 25.40 -6.28 3.51
C ALA A 252 26.04 -7.26 4.50
N ASP A 253 25.21 -8.00 5.23
CA ASP A 253 25.71 -9.05 6.15
C ASP A 253 26.53 -10.11 5.37
N PRO A 254 27.72 -10.52 5.84
CA PRO A 254 28.55 -11.53 5.17
C PRO A 254 27.82 -12.86 4.92
N GLY A 255 28.07 -13.45 3.75
CA GLY A 255 27.40 -14.68 3.29
C GLY A 255 25.97 -14.50 2.77
N SER A 256 25.46 -13.27 2.70
CA SER A 256 24.11 -12.98 2.17
C SER A 256 24.07 -13.06 0.65
N GLU A 257 22.91 -13.46 0.13
CA GLU A 257 22.57 -13.31 -1.28
C GLU A 257 21.82 -11.99 -1.49
N ILE A 258 22.23 -11.20 -2.46
CA ILE A 258 21.68 -9.90 -2.79
C ILE A 258 20.91 -10.01 -4.09
N ASP A 259 19.61 -9.73 -4.05
CA ASP A 259 18.79 -9.56 -5.24
C ASP A 259 18.74 -8.06 -5.56
N ILE A 260 19.30 -7.65 -6.69
CA ILE A 260 19.28 -6.26 -7.17
C ILE A 260 18.07 -6.08 -8.05
N TYR A 261 17.30 -5.04 -7.77
CA TYR A 261 16.06 -4.71 -8.44
C TYR A 261 16.20 -3.45 -9.29
N ARG A 262 15.59 -3.47 -10.48
CA ARG A 262 15.14 -2.24 -11.11
C ARG A 262 13.89 -1.75 -10.39
N VAL A 263 13.87 -0.48 -10.08
CA VAL A 263 12.80 0.18 -9.34
C VAL A 263 11.76 0.73 -10.32
N VAL A 264 10.48 0.64 -9.94
CA VAL A 264 9.37 1.28 -10.65
C VAL A 264 8.93 2.48 -9.84
N ASP A 265 8.83 3.64 -10.49
CA ASP A 265 8.29 4.83 -9.86
C ASP A 265 6.85 4.60 -9.43
N ASN A 266 6.57 4.86 -8.15
CA ASN A 266 5.20 4.93 -7.67
C ASN A 266 4.51 6.12 -8.36
N ASN A 267 3.26 5.94 -8.77
CA ASN A 267 2.49 7.04 -9.37
C ASN A 267 2.44 8.23 -8.39
N LYS A 268 2.86 9.43 -8.85
CA LYS A 268 3.02 10.65 -8.01
C LYS A 268 1.73 11.13 -7.32
N GLN A 269 0.59 10.55 -7.66
CA GLN A 269 -0.70 10.78 -6.99
C GLN A 269 -0.87 9.98 -5.70
N GLN A 270 -0.10 8.90 -5.52
CA GLN A 270 -0.10 8.05 -4.33
C GLN A 270 0.81 8.69 -3.26
N ILE A 271 0.40 8.64 -1.98
CA ILE A 271 1.20 9.22 -0.89
C ILE A 271 2.48 8.39 -0.75
N ASP A 272 3.59 8.95 -1.19
CA ASP A 272 4.90 8.35 -0.92
C ASP A 272 5.28 8.62 0.53
N LEU A 273 5.03 7.63 1.39
CA LEU A 273 5.36 7.70 2.82
C LEU A 273 6.88 7.66 3.05
N TYR A 274 7.65 7.16 2.07
CA TYR A 274 9.06 6.86 2.20
C TYR A 274 9.82 7.27 0.93
N PRO A 275 10.05 8.58 0.68
CA PRO A 275 10.54 9.09 -0.60
C PRO A 275 11.93 8.61 -1.04
N ALA A 276 12.68 7.94 -0.16
CA ALA A 276 13.94 7.28 -0.49
C ALA A 276 13.76 5.84 -1.00
N TYR A 277 12.53 5.34 -1.05
CA TYR A 277 12.15 3.98 -1.35
C TYR A 277 11.02 3.98 -2.37
N SER A 278 11.11 3.07 -3.33
CA SER A 278 10.10 2.91 -4.37
C SER A 278 9.83 1.41 -4.57
N ALA A 279 8.81 1.10 -5.35
CA ALA A 279 8.42 -0.29 -5.56
C ALA A 279 9.54 -1.09 -6.27
N LEU A 280 9.93 -2.21 -5.67
CA LEU A 280 10.87 -3.16 -6.26
C LEU A 280 10.22 -3.84 -7.47
N GLY A 281 10.58 -3.43 -8.68
CA GLY A 281 9.94 -3.89 -9.92
C GLY A 281 10.37 -5.29 -10.33
N GLU A 282 11.58 -5.40 -10.89
CA GLU A 282 12.11 -6.65 -11.41
C GLU A 282 13.52 -6.92 -10.90
N VAL A 283 13.85 -8.20 -10.66
CA VAL A 283 15.21 -8.60 -10.31
C VAL A 283 16.07 -8.57 -11.58
N ILE A 284 17.12 -7.76 -11.56
CA ILE A 284 18.05 -7.60 -12.69
C ILE A 284 19.40 -8.28 -12.46
N ALA A 285 19.76 -8.57 -11.21
CA ALA A 285 20.95 -9.35 -10.88
C ALA A 285 20.84 -10.03 -9.53
N LYS A 286 21.66 -11.09 -9.35
CA LYS A 286 21.86 -11.77 -8.07
C LYS A 286 23.34 -11.87 -7.78
N VAL A 287 23.79 -11.41 -6.63
CA VAL A 287 25.19 -11.46 -6.22
C VAL A 287 25.34 -11.96 -4.79
N LYS A 288 26.49 -12.52 -4.45
CA LYS A 288 26.81 -12.93 -3.07
C LYS A 288 27.79 -11.93 -2.47
N THR A 289 27.63 -11.65 -1.18
CA THR A 289 28.63 -10.90 -0.44
C THR A 289 29.87 -11.75 -0.18
N ASP A 290 31.05 -11.12 -0.17
CA ASP A 290 32.28 -11.73 0.32
C ASP A 290 32.29 -11.90 1.86
N ASP A 291 33.36 -12.47 2.40
CA ASP A 291 33.55 -12.67 3.85
C ASP A 291 33.57 -11.35 4.65
N LYS A 292 33.75 -10.21 3.98
CA LYS A 292 33.71 -8.87 4.56
C LYS A 292 32.37 -8.17 4.33
N GLY A 293 31.37 -8.87 3.78
CA GLY A 293 30.04 -8.34 3.51
C GLY A 293 29.95 -7.46 2.27
N ARG A 294 30.98 -7.40 1.42
CA ARG A 294 30.99 -6.54 0.22
C ARG A 294 30.40 -7.28 -0.97
N PHE A 295 29.61 -6.60 -1.78
CA PHE A 295 29.14 -7.10 -3.07
C PHE A 295 29.44 -6.10 -4.18
N GLN A 296 29.64 -6.62 -5.39
CA GLN A 296 29.86 -5.82 -6.59
C GLN A 296 29.26 -6.52 -7.80
N THR A 297 28.71 -5.74 -8.74
CA THR A 297 28.29 -6.21 -10.07
C THR A 297 28.49 -5.11 -11.11
N THR A 298 28.55 -5.50 -12.38
CA THR A 298 28.65 -4.57 -13.51
C THR A 298 27.49 -4.80 -14.45
N PHE A 299 26.80 -3.73 -14.82
CA PHE A 299 25.72 -3.75 -15.82
C PHE A 299 26.14 -3.05 -17.11
N THR A 300 25.60 -3.51 -18.24
CA THR A 300 25.77 -2.90 -19.57
C THR A 300 24.47 -2.32 -20.14
N ASN A 301 23.35 -2.55 -19.48
CA ASN A 301 22.00 -2.28 -19.98
C ASN A 301 21.20 -1.29 -19.10
N LEU A 302 21.79 -0.77 -18.02
CA LEU A 302 21.18 0.28 -17.20
C LEU A 302 21.38 1.64 -17.86
N GLN A 303 20.30 2.42 -17.97
CA GLN A 303 20.31 3.75 -18.58
C GLN A 303 20.31 4.88 -17.53
N PRO A 304 20.88 6.05 -17.84
CA PRO A 304 20.74 7.24 -16.99
C PRO A 304 19.27 7.57 -16.71
N GLY A 305 18.96 7.89 -15.45
CA GLY A 305 17.61 8.12 -14.96
C GLY A 305 16.93 6.87 -14.39
N GLU A 306 17.39 5.66 -14.71
CA GLU A 306 16.91 4.45 -14.02
C GLU A 306 17.32 4.46 -12.55
N MET A 307 16.46 3.90 -11.70
CA MET A 307 16.75 3.66 -10.29
C MET A 307 16.86 2.18 -9.99
N ILE A 308 17.73 1.86 -9.05
CA ILE A 308 17.92 0.52 -8.53
C ILE A 308 17.75 0.49 -7.00
N SER A 309 17.38 -0.68 -6.49
CA SER A 309 17.38 -1.00 -5.06
C SER A 309 17.83 -2.45 -4.90
N ALA A 310 17.95 -2.95 -3.67
CA ALA A 310 18.39 -4.31 -3.40
C ALA A 310 17.79 -4.85 -2.10
N ILE A 311 17.68 -6.16 -1.99
CA ILE A 311 17.37 -6.87 -0.73
C ILE A 311 18.48 -7.87 -0.44
N ALA A 312 18.74 -8.14 0.83
CA ALA A 312 19.61 -9.22 1.27
C ALA A 312 18.78 -10.40 1.74
N THR A 313 19.23 -11.61 1.45
CA THR A 313 18.72 -12.85 2.06
C THR A 313 19.87 -13.59 2.72
N ASP A 314 19.77 -13.72 4.04
CA ASP A 314 20.68 -14.50 4.86
C ASP A 314 20.02 -15.86 5.17
N PRO A 315 20.71 -16.99 4.98
CA PRO A 315 20.14 -18.33 5.19
C PRO A 315 19.74 -18.62 6.65
N LYS A 316 20.32 -17.90 7.61
CA LYS A 316 20.02 -18.01 9.04
C LYS A 316 18.90 -17.07 9.48
N TYR A 317 18.77 -15.88 8.89
CA TYR A 317 17.85 -14.85 9.39
C TYR A 317 16.61 -14.63 8.52
N GLY A 318 16.70 -14.85 7.20
CA GLY A 318 15.64 -14.58 6.24
C GLY A 318 15.96 -13.41 5.32
N THR A 319 14.94 -12.80 4.74
CA THR A 319 15.08 -11.66 3.83
C THR A 319 14.94 -10.32 4.56
N SER A 320 15.73 -9.33 4.15
CA SER A 320 15.71 -7.94 4.63
C SER A 320 14.64 -7.07 3.98
N GLU A 321 14.46 -5.89 4.54
CA GLU A 321 13.85 -4.77 3.81
C GLU A 321 14.71 -4.35 2.62
N ALA A 322 14.16 -3.44 1.82
CA ALA A 322 14.85 -2.85 0.68
C ALA A 322 15.95 -1.87 1.10
N ALA A 323 17.02 -1.82 0.32
CA ALA A 323 17.99 -0.73 0.34
C ALA A 323 17.34 0.58 -0.10
N GLY A 324 17.90 1.71 0.35
CA GLY A 324 17.57 3.01 -0.25
C GLY A 324 17.87 3.01 -1.76
N ASN A 325 17.07 3.73 -2.53
CA ASN A 325 17.23 3.78 -3.98
C ASN A 325 18.57 4.44 -4.36
N ALA A 326 19.20 3.93 -5.41
CA ALA A 326 20.33 4.58 -6.08
C ALA A 326 19.97 4.90 -7.54
N ILE A 327 20.39 6.06 -8.04
CA ILE A 327 20.10 6.52 -9.40
C ILE A 327 21.29 6.31 -10.33
N ILE A 328 21.02 5.91 -11.56
CA ILE A 328 22.02 5.81 -12.62
C ILE A 328 22.17 7.17 -13.31
N LYS A 329 23.41 7.66 -13.44
CA LYS A 329 23.75 8.97 -14.04
C LYS A 329 24.75 8.83 -15.19
N SER A 330 24.84 9.88 -16.01
CA SER A 330 25.87 10.04 -17.04
C SER A 330 26.88 11.11 -16.64
N VAL A 331 28.12 11.02 -17.16
CA VAL A 331 29.19 12.04 -17.00
C VAL A 331 28.91 13.30 -17.84
N SER A 332 28.05 13.21 -18.85
CA SER A 332 27.70 14.34 -19.72
C SER A 332 26.57 15.21 -19.11
N ASN A 333 26.83 16.52 -18.97
CA ASN A 333 25.81 17.53 -18.71
C ASN A 333 24.84 17.61 -19.89
N SER A 334 23.78 16.82 -19.86
CA SER A 334 22.63 16.98 -20.75
C SER A 334 21.37 16.60 -19.99
N GLU A 335 20.35 17.43 -20.17
CA GLU A 335 19.05 17.41 -19.51
C GLU A 335 18.50 16.00 -19.31
N ILE A 336 18.03 15.76 -18.08
CA ILE A 336 17.30 14.57 -17.70
C ILE A 336 16.00 14.55 -18.53
N GLN A 337 15.92 13.68 -19.53
CA GLN A 337 14.63 13.33 -20.10
C GLN A 337 13.84 12.61 -19.01
N ASN A 338 12.75 13.22 -18.56
CA ASN A 338 11.79 12.57 -17.70
C ASN A 338 11.35 11.27 -18.39
N PRO A 339 11.45 10.10 -17.72
CA PRO A 339 10.88 8.87 -18.26
C PRO A 339 9.39 9.10 -18.56
N GLN A 340 8.93 8.60 -19.71
CA GLN A 340 7.52 8.69 -20.07
C GLN A 340 6.70 7.99 -18.99
N ILE A 341 5.78 8.75 -18.39
CA ILE A 341 4.77 8.23 -17.48
C ILE A 341 3.94 7.23 -18.29
N GLN A 342 4.07 5.94 -18.00
CA GLN A 342 3.12 4.96 -18.49
C GLN A 342 1.76 5.29 -17.89
N ASN A 343 0.79 5.58 -18.74
CA ASN A 343 -0.61 5.71 -18.33
C ASN A 343 -1.07 4.35 -17.84
N PHE A 344 -1.10 4.17 -16.53
CA PHE A 344 -1.75 3.02 -15.92
C PHE A 344 -3.26 3.24 -15.98
N GLU A 345 -3.93 2.57 -16.93
CA GLU A 345 -5.38 2.37 -16.84
C GLU A 345 -5.70 1.66 -15.52
N ASN A 346 -6.82 2.01 -14.89
CA ASN A 346 -7.33 1.29 -13.72
C ASN A 346 -7.55 -0.19 -14.10
N PRO A 347 -6.69 -1.13 -13.68
CA PRO A 347 -6.82 -2.54 -13.97
C PRO A 347 -8.07 -3.08 -13.28
N THR A 348 -9.00 -3.57 -14.08
CA THR A 348 -10.15 -4.32 -13.59
C THR A 348 -9.70 -5.62 -12.92
N CYS A 349 -10.35 -6.00 -11.81
CA CYS A 349 -10.02 -7.24 -11.10
C CYS A 349 -10.16 -8.47 -12.00
N THR A 350 -11.29 -8.54 -12.71
CA THR A 350 -11.62 -9.60 -13.67
C THR A 350 -12.19 -8.93 -14.92
N THR A 351 -11.67 -9.26 -16.09
CA THR A 351 -12.35 -8.99 -17.37
C THR A 351 -12.95 -10.30 -17.86
N ARG A 352 -14.23 -10.29 -18.25
CA ARG A 352 -14.80 -11.43 -18.97
C ARG A 352 -13.99 -11.62 -20.26
N PRO A 353 -13.65 -12.85 -20.68
CA PRO A 353 -13.22 -13.07 -22.05
C PRO A 353 -14.26 -12.45 -22.96
N VAL A 354 -13.85 -11.46 -23.76
CA VAL A 354 -14.75 -10.86 -24.73
C VAL A 354 -15.18 -11.99 -25.65
N THR A 355 -16.45 -12.41 -25.56
CA THR A 355 -17.01 -13.30 -26.58
C THR A 355 -16.80 -12.59 -27.90
N PRO A 356 -16.20 -13.25 -28.92
CA PRO A 356 -16.12 -12.68 -30.25
C PRO A 356 -17.51 -12.16 -30.59
N PRO A 357 -17.66 -10.86 -30.93
CA PRO A 357 -18.97 -10.33 -31.22
C PRO A 357 -19.60 -11.24 -32.30
N PRO A 358 -20.84 -11.71 -32.12
CA PRO A 358 -21.54 -12.34 -33.22
C PRO A 358 -21.47 -11.37 -34.40
N VAL A 359 -21.17 -11.87 -35.60
CA VAL A 359 -21.23 -11.09 -36.84
C VAL A 359 -22.69 -10.73 -37.06
N ILE A 360 -23.12 -9.64 -36.44
CA ILE A 360 -24.41 -9.02 -36.64
C ILE A 360 -24.18 -8.03 -37.78
N PRO A 361 -24.94 -8.08 -38.90
CA PRO A 361 -24.92 -7.00 -39.88
C PRO A 361 -25.29 -5.70 -39.17
N GLU A 362 -24.45 -4.67 -39.31
CA GLU A 362 -24.58 -3.39 -38.60
C GLU A 362 -26.03 -2.90 -38.56
N PRO A 363 -26.66 -2.83 -37.37
CA PRO A 363 -27.90 -2.09 -37.22
C PRO A 363 -27.56 -0.60 -37.28
N THR A 364 -28.43 0.13 -37.98
CA THR A 364 -28.39 1.58 -38.10
C THR A 364 -28.42 2.21 -36.69
N PRO A 365 -27.53 3.17 -36.38
CA PRO A 365 -27.41 3.70 -35.01
C PRO A 365 -28.67 4.45 -34.59
N GLU A 366 -29.29 3.98 -33.51
CA GLU A 366 -30.27 4.73 -32.73
C GLU A 366 -29.52 5.72 -31.83
N PRO A 367 -29.98 6.97 -31.68
CA PRO A 367 -29.26 7.98 -30.90
C PRO A 367 -29.18 7.60 -29.42
N GLU A 368 -27.96 7.61 -28.89
CA GLU A 368 -27.70 7.39 -27.46
C GLU A 368 -28.41 8.46 -26.61
N PRO A 369 -28.99 8.07 -25.46
CA PRO A 369 -29.50 9.04 -24.50
C PRO A 369 -28.36 9.95 -24.01
N PRO A 370 -28.62 11.25 -23.81
CA PRO A 370 -27.59 12.21 -23.44
C PRO A 370 -26.98 11.84 -22.08
N LYS A 371 -25.64 11.82 -22.04
CA LYS A 371 -24.85 11.67 -20.83
C LYS A 371 -25.26 12.75 -19.82
N PRO A 372 -25.57 12.41 -18.55
CA PRO A 372 -25.93 13.42 -17.55
C PRO A 372 -24.78 14.41 -17.38
N GLU A 373 -25.11 15.70 -17.38
CA GLU A 373 -24.12 16.76 -17.21
C GLU A 373 -23.45 16.67 -15.83
N PRO A 374 -22.12 16.88 -15.74
CA PRO A 374 -21.42 16.88 -14.46
C PRO A 374 -21.93 18.02 -13.56
N ILE A 375 -22.15 17.71 -12.28
CA ILE A 375 -22.51 18.71 -11.26
C ILE A 375 -21.30 19.63 -11.07
N ARG A 376 -21.46 20.93 -11.31
CA ARG A 376 -20.40 21.93 -11.08
C ARG A 376 -20.55 22.53 -9.69
N LEU A 377 -19.60 22.24 -8.82
CA LEU A 377 -19.56 22.80 -7.46
C LEU A 377 -18.56 23.93 -7.39
N ARG A 378 -18.98 25.06 -6.82
CA ARG A 378 -18.10 26.20 -6.53
C ARG A 378 -17.84 26.27 -5.04
N VAL A 379 -16.58 26.07 -4.65
CA VAL A 379 -16.19 25.95 -3.24
C VAL A 379 -14.90 26.73 -2.98
N PRO A 380 -14.80 27.47 -1.87
CA PRO A 380 -13.54 28.05 -1.42
C PRO A 380 -12.47 26.96 -1.20
N ARG A 381 -11.24 27.23 -1.61
CA ARG A 381 -10.13 26.25 -1.50
C ARG A 381 -9.06 26.59 -0.48
N ASN A 382 -9.18 27.70 0.24
CA ASN A 382 -8.14 28.15 1.16
C ASN A 382 -8.70 29.00 2.31
N ILE A 383 -7.96 29.03 3.41
CA ILE A 383 -8.09 30.02 4.50
C ILE A 383 -6.69 30.56 4.86
N HIS A 384 -6.62 31.75 5.45
CA HIS A 384 -5.38 32.44 5.80
C HIS A 384 -5.19 32.66 7.31
N PHE A 385 -3.95 32.90 7.71
CA PHE A 385 -3.56 33.07 9.11
C PHE A 385 -2.71 34.33 9.31
N ALA A 386 -2.86 34.96 10.48
CA ALA A 386 -1.94 36.01 10.91
C ALA A 386 -0.50 35.48 11.10
N LEU A 387 0.46 36.42 11.09
CA LEU A 387 1.87 36.12 11.36
C LEU A 387 2.01 35.38 12.68
N ASP A 388 2.73 34.26 12.65
CA ASP A 388 3.04 33.43 13.82
C ASP A 388 1.81 32.90 14.58
N LYS A 389 0.63 32.90 13.94
CA LYS A 389 -0.61 32.37 14.51
C LYS A 389 -1.12 31.14 13.76
N ASP A 390 -1.83 30.30 14.49
CA ASP A 390 -2.53 29.10 14.02
C ASP A 390 -4.02 29.10 14.40
N PHE A 391 -4.52 30.16 15.03
CA PHE A 391 -5.93 30.32 15.36
C PHE A 391 -6.76 30.63 14.10
N ILE A 392 -7.96 30.04 14.03
CA ILE A 392 -8.95 30.32 12.99
C ILE A 392 -9.61 31.67 13.31
N SER A 393 -9.44 32.65 12.42
CA SER A 393 -10.14 33.93 12.53
C SER A 393 -11.63 33.77 12.27
N SER A 394 -12.47 34.73 12.68
CA SER A 394 -13.90 34.69 12.38
C SER A 394 -14.18 34.57 10.89
N ASN A 395 -13.49 35.36 10.06
CA ASN A 395 -13.62 35.32 8.59
C ASN A 395 -13.18 33.96 8.01
N SER A 396 -12.10 33.38 8.52
CA SER A 396 -11.65 32.03 8.13
C SER A 396 -12.67 30.96 8.55
N GLY A 397 -13.35 31.16 9.67
CA GLY A 397 -14.45 30.31 10.14
C GLY A 397 -15.64 30.31 9.17
N GLU A 398 -16.04 31.47 8.66
CA GLU A 398 -17.12 31.58 7.65
C GLU A 398 -16.78 30.83 6.36
N ILE A 399 -15.51 30.81 5.96
CA ILE A 399 -15.06 30.03 4.80
C ILE A 399 -15.11 28.53 5.09
N LEU A 400 -14.65 28.10 6.27
CA LEU A 400 -14.74 26.70 6.68
C LEU A 400 -16.19 26.22 6.82
N ASP A 401 -17.11 27.10 7.21
CA ASP A 401 -18.55 26.79 7.25
C ASP A 401 -19.09 26.44 5.87
N LYS A 402 -18.75 27.21 4.84
CA LYS A 402 -19.10 26.90 3.43
C LYS A 402 -18.53 25.55 2.98
N ILE A 403 -17.31 25.22 3.39
CA ILE A 403 -16.68 23.93 3.07
C ILE A 403 -17.45 22.79 3.76
N ALA A 404 -17.86 22.97 5.02
CA ALA A 404 -18.65 21.99 5.75
C ALA A 404 -20.02 21.76 5.08
N GLU A 405 -20.73 22.82 4.71
CA GLU A 405 -22.01 22.73 3.99
C GLU A 405 -21.91 21.88 2.73
N VAL A 406 -20.86 22.09 1.92
CA VAL A 406 -20.63 21.30 0.71
C VAL A 406 -20.35 19.83 1.04
N MET A 407 -19.53 19.55 2.06
CA MET A 407 -19.22 18.17 2.46
C MET A 407 -20.42 17.42 3.07
N GLU A 408 -21.39 18.15 3.64
CA GLU A 408 -22.67 17.58 4.07
C GLU A 408 -23.59 17.30 2.89
N GLN A 409 -23.72 18.25 1.95
CA GLN A 409 -24.54 18.09 0.75
C GLN A 409 -24.03 16.97 -0.18
N TYR A 410 -22.71 16.75 -0.19
CA TYR A 410 -22.06 15.75 -1.03
C TYR A 410 -21.26 14.76 -0.16
N PRO A 411 -21.91 13.74 0.42
CA PRO A 411 -21.26 12.83 1.36
C PRO A 411 -20.08 12.03 0.79
N THR A 412 -19.97 11.94 -0.53
CA THR A 412 -18.88 11.26 -1.26
C THR A 412 -17.59 12.09 -1.36
N ILE A 413 -17.65 13.37 -1.00
CA ILE A 413 -16.47 14.25 -0.98
C ILE A 413 -15.65 13.97 0.28
N VAL A 414 -14.36 13.76 0.06
CA VAL A 414 -13.32 13.78 1.12
C VAL A 414 -12.32 14.89 0.82
N ILE A 415 -11.66 15.41 1.86
CA ILE A 415 -10.73 16.54 1.72
C ILE A 415 -9.35 16.26 2.33
N GLU A 416 -8.33 16.88 1.77
CA GLU A 416 -7.00 17.01 2.36
C GLU A 416 -6.73 18.47 2.71
N LEU A 417 -6.35 18.73 3.96
CA LEU A 417 -6.02 20.06 4.48
C LEU A 417 -4.50 20.23 4.52
N GLN A 418 -3.96 21.09 3.66
CA GLN A 418 -2.53 21.32 3.49
C GLN A 418 -2.12 22.62 4.17
N GLY A 419 -1.29 22.56 5.22
CA GLY A 419 -0.80 23.74 5.93
C GLY A 419 0.47 24.33 5.31
N HIS A 420 0.52 25.67 5.24
CA HIS A 420 1.64 26.44 4.71
C HIS A 420 2.03 27.61 5.63
N THR A 421 3.29 28.03 5.54
CA THR A 421 3.84 29.22 6.19
C THR A 421 4.53 30.14 5.19
N ASP A 422 4.91 31.33 5.64
CA ASP A 422 5.90 32.13 4.94
C ASP A 422 7.34 31.69 5.30
N SER A 423 8.35 32.19 4.58
CA SER A 423 9.75 31.75 4.71
C SER A 423 10.53 32.31 5.90
N ARG A 424 9.93 33.18 6.74
CA ARG A 424 10.72 33.99 7.68
C ARG A 424 11.24 33.26 8.92
N ALA A 425 10.72 32.08 9.22
CA ALA A 425 11.19 31.23 10.32
C ALA A 425 11.96 30.01 9.82
N SER A 426 12.54 29.22 10.74
CA SER A 426 13.27 28.01 10.37
C SER A 426 12.32 26.94 9.80
N ASP A 427 12.82 26.11 8.88
CA ASP A 427 12.03 25.01 8.27
C ASP A 427 11.38 24.11 9.34
N ALA A 428 12.11 23.74 10.38
CA ALA A 428 11.56 22.96 11.48
C ALA A 428 10.38 23.69 12.17
N TYR A 429 10.53 24.98 12.48
CA TYR A 429 9.46 25.76 13.10
C TYR A 429 8.24 25.88 12.19
N ASN A 430 8.47 26.21 10.92
CA ASN A 430 7.44 26.37 9.91
C ASN A 430 6.67 25.08 9.64
N GLN A 431 7.34 23.93 9.63
CA GLN A 431 6.67 22.63 9.55
C GLN A 431 5.73 22.40 10.74
N TYR A 432 6.16 22.71 11.96
CA TYR A 432 5.26 22.58 13.12
C TYR A 432 4.09 23.57 13.06
N LEU A 433 4.34 24.82 12.66
CA LEU A 433 3.30 25.84 12.55
C LEU A 433 2.27 25.50 11.46
N ALA A 434 2.71 25.08 10.28
CA ALA A 434 1.83 24.61 9.20
C ALA A 434 0.98 23.42 9.64
N LYS A 435 1.56 22.43 10.33
CA LYS A 435 0.83 21.29 10.88
C LYS A 435 -0.25 21.71 11.88
N ARG A 436 0.05 22.66 12.78
CA ARG A 436 -0.95 23.20 13.73
C ARG A 436 -2.10 23.89 13.00
N ARG A 437 -1.83 24.71 11.98
CA ARG A 437 -2.86 25.36 11.15
C ARG A 437 -3.81 24.37 10.50
N ALA A 438 -3.28 23.36 9.82
CA ALA A 438 -4.09 22.30 9.21
C ALA A 438 -4.90 21.51 10.25
N THR A 439 -4.31 21.25 11.41
CA THR A 439 -4.98 20.56 12.53
C THR A 439 -6.13 21.40 13.09
N ASN A 440 -5.95 22.71 13.24
CA ASN A 440 -7.00 23.61 13.74
C ASN A 440 -8.15 23.76 12.74
N ALA A 441 -7.86 23.83 11.44
CA ALA A 441 -8.88 23.79 10.38
C ALA A 441 -9.69 22.48 10.43
N ARG A 442 -9.01 21.33 10.57
CA ARG A 442 -9.66 20.03 10.73
C ARG A 442 -10.55 19.98 11.97
N ASN A 443 -10.04 20.42 13.11
CA ASN A 443 -10.79 20.41 14.36
C ASN A 443 -12.02 21.32 14.30
N TYR A 444 -11.94 22.43 13.57
CA TYR A 444 -13.08 23.30 13.30
C TYR A 444 -14.15 22.56 12.48
N LEU A 445 -13.77 21.90 11.38
CA LEU A 445 -14.71 21.12 10.54
C LEU A 445 -15.33 19.93 11.29
N ILE A 446 -14.58 19.27 12.18
CA ILE A 446 -15.13 18.22 13.08
C ILE A 446 -16.23 18.80 13.97
N LYS A 447 -16.02 19.99 14.54
CA LYS A 447 -17.06 20.67 15.35
C LYS A 447 -18.30 21.04 14.53
N LYS A 448 -18.15 21.20 13.21
CA LYS A 448 -19.23 21.45 12.26
C LYS A 448 -19.92 20.17 11.76
N GLY A 449 -19.55 19.00 12.29
CA GLY A 449 -20.23 17.73 11.99
C GLY A 449 -19.54 16.87 10.94
N ILE A 450 -18.41 17.32 10.37
CA ILE A 450 -17.69 16.54 9.35
C ILE A 450 -16.93 15.38 10.01
N PRO A 451 -17.16 14.12 9.58
CA PRO A 451 -16.50 12.96 10.19
C PRO A 451 -14.97 13.01 10.00
N PRO A 452 -14.19 12.73 11.05
CA PRO A 452 -12.73 12.72 11.02
C PRO A 452 -12.09 11.92 9.88
N GLU A 453 -12.73 10.83 9.47
CA GLU A 453 -12.31 9.92 8.40
C GLU A 453 -12.42 10.52 6.99
N LYS A 454 -13.19 11.58 6.80
CA LYS A 454 -13.29 12.31 5.53
C LYS A 454 -12.18 13.35 5.34
N MET A 455 -11.29 13.51 6.31
CA MET A 455 -10.30 14.59 6.33
C MET A 455 -8.90 14.07 6.64
N THR A 456 -7.96 14.33 5.75
CA THR A 456 -6.52 14.15 6.01
C THR A 456 -5.83 15.51 6.20
N ILE A 457 -4.68 15.53 6.88
CA ILE A 457 -3.86 16.75 7.04
C ILE A 457 -2.48 16.51 6.46
N ARG A 458 -1.91 17.52 5.80
CA ARG A 458 -0.49 17.60 5.42
C ARG A 458 0.09 18.93 5.86
N SER A 459 1.41 18.94 6.03
CA SER A 459 2.19 20.14 6.34
C SER A 459 3.28 20.29 5.30
N PHE A 460 3.40 21.48 4.74
CA PHE A 460 4.46 21.82 3.81
C PHE A 460 5.42 22.88 4.34
N GLY A 461 5.10 23.54 5.47
CA GLY A 461 5.88 24.68 5.95
C GLY A 461 6.01 25.74 4.86
N GLU A 462 7.21 26.27 4.66
CA GLU A 462 7.55 27.24 3.62
C GLU A 462 7.90 26.59 2.27
N ARG A 463 7.95 25.25 2.18
CA ARG A 463 8.46 24.54 0.98
C ARG A 463 7.56 24.66 -0.27
N LYS A 464 6.36 25.22 -0.10
CA LYS A 464 5.34 25.41 -1.16
C LYS A 464 4.71 26.81 -1.06
N LEU A 465 5.52 27.83 -1.30
CA LEU A 465 5.08 29.22 -1.40
C LEU A 465 4.12 29.41 -2.58
N ARG A 466 3.07 30.20 -2.39
CA ARG A 466 2.11 30.61 -3.42
C ARG A 466 2.57 31.89 -4.13
N THR A 467 3.28 32.75 -3.44
CA THR A 467 3.80 34.03 -3.93
C THR A 467 5.27 34.19 -3.58
N GLU A 468 5.97 35.05 -4.32
CA GLU A 468 7.42 35.30 -4.21
C GLU A 468 7.85 36.09 -2.96
N GLU A 469 6.92 36.47 -2.08
CA GLU A 469 7.21 37.13 -0.79
C GLU A 469 7.84 38.53 -0.88
N ASN A 470 7.53 39.27 -1.95
CA ASN A 470 8.08 40.60 -2.20
C ASN A 470 7.52 41.69 -1.26
N ASN A 471 6.37 41.42 -0.62
CA ASN A 471 5.70 42.37 0.26
C ASN A 471 4.84 41.65 1.32
N ARG A 472 4.25 42.44 2.23
CA ARG A 472 3.43 41.97 3.36
C ARG A 472 2.18 41.20 2.94
N VAL A 473 1.62 41.53 1.78
CA VAL A 473 0.44 40.85 1.23
C VAL A 473 0.85 39.45 0.75
N ASP A 474 2.00 39.32 0.10
CA ASP A 474 2.54 38.04 -0.35
C ASP A 474 2.84 37.11 0.83
N TYR A 475 3.44 37.63 1.91
CA TYR A 475 3.58 36.86 3.14
C TYR A 475 2.24 36.37 3.68
N ALA A 476 1.21 37.23 3.68
CA ALA A 476 -0.13 36.84 4.14
C ALA A 476 -0.76 35.75 3.26
N ARG A 477 -0.56 35.79 1.94
CA ARG A 477 -1.04 34.76 1.00
C ARG A 477 -0.36 33.42 1.22
N ASN A 478 0.91 33.40 1.63
CA ASN A 478 1.64 32.17 1.90
C ASN A 478 1.21 31.50 3.22
N ARG A 479 0.82 32.28 4.22
CA ARG A 479 0.27 31.78 5.49
C ARG A 479 -1.16 31.28 5.33
N ARG A 480 -1.31 30.06 4.81
CA ARG A 480 -2.62 29.49 4.49
C ARG A 480 -2.78 28.03 4.84
N VAL A 481 -4.02 27.57 4.85
CA VAL A 481 -4.36 26.17 4.62
C VAL A 481 -5.06 26.06 3.27
N GLU A 482 -4.59 25.19 2.40
CA GLU A 482 -5.29 24.82 1.16
C GLU A 482 -6.10 23.54 1.37
N VAL A 483 -7.26 23.48 0.73
CA VAL A 483 -8.20 22.36 0.80
C VAL A 483 -8.25 21.70 -0.56
N ILE A 484 -7.83 20.44 -0.62
CA ILE A 484 -7.90 19.61 -1.81
C ILE A 484 -9.10 18.70 -1.68
N PHE A 485 -10.02 18.76 -2.65
CA PHE A 485 -11.24 17.97 -2.65
C PHE A 485 -11.07 16.73 -3.54
N PHE A 486 -11.62 15.60 -3.11
CA PHE A 486 -11.68 14.36 -3.87
C PHE A 486 -13.12 13.85 -3.86
N ASP A 487 -13.69 13.57 -5.03
CA ASP A 487 -14.97 12.88 -5.14
C ASP A 487 -14.76 11.47 -5.71
N VAL A 488 -15.28 10.46 -5.02
CA VAL A 488 -15.11 9.05 -5.38
C VAL A 488 -15.89 8.62 -6.64
N ARG A 489 -16.63 9.52 -7.29
CA ARG A 489 -17.44 9.27 -8.50
C ARG A 489 -16.96 10.06 -9.73
N GLY A 490 -15.99 10.97 -9.58
CA GLY A 490 -15.44 11.77 -10.69
C GLY A 490 -16.24 13.04 -11.01
N ILE A 491 -16.81 13.71 -10.01
CA ILE A 491 -17.42 15.04 -10.18
C ILE A 491 -16.34 16.11 -10.42
N ASP A 492 -16.56 16.98 -11.42
CA ASP A 492 -15.74 18.17 -11.66
C ASP A 492 -16.04 19.27 -10.61
N ILE A 493 -15.05 19.59 -9.77
CA ILE A 493 -15.17 20.63 -8.74
C ILE A 493 -14.45 21.90 -9.21
N GLU A 494 -15.18 23.00 -9.35
CA GLU A 494 -14.62 24.32 -9.66
C GLU A 494 -14.22 25.02 -8.35
N PHE A 495 -12.94 25.41 -8.24
CA PHE A 495 -12.45 26.08 -7.04
C PHE A 495 -12.58 27.60 -7.13
N GLU A 496 -13.06 28.20 -6.04
CA GLU A 496 -13.04 29.65 -5.88
C GLU A 496 -11.75 30.06 -5.14
N ASN A 497 -10.91 30.83 -5.84
CA ASN A 497 -9.80 31.52 -5.19
C ASN A 497 -10.36 32.68 -4.38
N GLN A 498 -10.13 32.68 -3.08
CA GLN A 498 -10.59 33.73 -2.19
C GLN A 498 -9.43 34.29 -1.35
N GLU A 499 -9.52 35.59 -1.01
CA GLU A 499 -8.60 36.31 -0.11
C GLU A 499 -9.37 37.14 0.94
N GLY A 500 -10.65 36.85 1.18
CA GLY A 500 -11.52 37.61 2.08
C GLY A 500 -11.16 37.48 3.57
N ASP A 501 -10.37 36.46 3.93
CA ASP A 501 -9.85 36.26 5.28
C ASP A 501 -8.33 36.56 5.40
N LEU A 502 -7.76 37.29 4.44
CA LEU A 502 -6.34 37.63 4.45
C LEU A 502 -6.00 38.53 5.65
N GLN A 503 -5.00 38.10 6.44
CA GLN A 503 -4.56 38.79 7.66
C GLN A 503 -3.18 39.41 7.42
N ILE A 504 -3.18 40.67 6.97
CA ILE A 504 -1.98 41.45 6.70
C ILE A 504 -1.45 42.04 8.01
N GLU A 505 -0.14 41.99 8.20
CA GLU A 505 0.53 42.57 9.37
C GLU A 505 0.40 44.11 9.36
N GLN A 506 0.43 44.76 10.53
CA GLN A 506 0.35 46.23 10.67
C GLN A 506 1.68 46.95 10.59
#